data_AF-A0A1D2M0G5-F1
#
_entry.id   AF-A0A1D2M0G5-F1
#
_cell.length_a   1.000
_cell.length_b   1.000
_cell.length_c   1.000
_cell.angle_alpha   90.00
_cell.angle_beta   90.00
_cell.angle_gamma   90.00
#
_symmetry.space_group_name_H-M   'P 1'
#
loop_
_entity.id
_entity.type
_entity.pdbx_description
1 polymer ?
#
loop_
_entity_poly.entity_id
_entity_poly.type
_entity_poly.pdbx_seq_one_letter_code
_entity_poly.pdbx_strand_id
1 'polypeptide(L)' 'MVIEQKFKEGEEPDPTPYLFVSLEMKRQDQSKPYDAKTACWVPDDKESFAQAVITGTKGDLVTVKTAEGDVS' A
#
# COMPACT_ATOMS: atom_id res chain seq x y z
N MET A 1 -12.56 20.94 29.10
CA MET A 1 -12.06 20.74 27.73
C MET A 1 -13.19 21.10 26.80
N VAL A 2 -13.10 22.26 26.14
CA VAL A 2 -14.08 22.68 25.14
C VAL A 2 -13.63 22.02 23.85
N ILE A 3 -14.35 20.99 23.43
CA ILE A 3 -14.18 20.42 22.10
C ILE A 3 -14.70 21.46 21.12
N GLU A 4 -13.80 22.18 20.44
CA GLU A 4 -14.16 23.10 19.36
C GLU A 4 -14.90 22.30 18.27
N GLN A 5 -16.20 22.50 18.19
CA GLN A 5 -17.05 21.87 17.17
C GLN A 5 -16.69 22.53 15.83
N LYS A 6 -15.80 21.89 15.07
CA LYS A 6 -15.19 22.42 13.85
C LYS A 6 -16.13 22.55 12.64
N PHE A 7 -17.41 22.19 12.77
CA PHE A 7 -18.35 22.15 11.64
C PHE A 7 -19.74 22.65 12.03
N LYS A 8 -20.37 23.42 11.13
CA LYS A 8 -21.75 23.92 11.27
C LYS A 8 -22.74 22.75 11.15
N GLU A 9 -23.73 22.74 12.04
CA GLU A 9 -24.86 21.78 12.02
C GLU A 9 -25.54 21.81 10.63
N GLY A 10 -25.52 20.69 9.92
CA GLY A 10 -26.07 20.55 8.56
C GLY A 10 -25.08 20.70 7.40
N GLU A 11 -23.81 21.06 7.67
CA GLU A 11 -22.71 21.11 6.69
C GLU A 11 -21.61 20.12 7.07
N GLU A 12 -22.01 18.95 7.59
CA GLU A 12 -21.08 17.85 7.86
C GLU A 12 -20.75 17.20 6.51
N PRO A 13 -19.50 17.29 6.03
CA PRO A 13 -19.12 16.59 4.81
C PRO A 13 -19.38 15.10 5.02
N ASP A 14 -20.02 14.46 4.04
CA ASP A 14 -20.31 13.04 4.09
C ASP A 14 -19.04 12.27 4.49
N PRO A 15 -19.04 11.54 5.63
CA PRO A 15 -17.85 10.85 6.11
C PRO A 15 -17.55 9.60 5.29
N THR A 16 -18.49 9.15 4.44
CA THR A 16 -18.37 7.93 3.64
C THR A 16 -17.04 7.80 2.87
N PRO A 17 -16.53 8.78 2.11
CA PRO A 17 -15.23 8.68 1.45
C PRO A 17 -14.02 8.54 2.38
N TYR A 18 -14.13 8.94 3.64
CA TYR A 18 -13.05 8.81 4.64
C TYR A 18 -13.14 7.49 5.40
N LEU A 19 -14.32 6.86 5.44
CA LEU A 19 -14.58 5.61 6.14
C LEU A 19 -14.56 4.39 5.20
N PHE A 20 -14.97 4.58 3.95
CA PHE A 20 -15.16 3.51 2.98
C PHE A 20 -14.34 3.77 1.73
N VAL A 21 -13.61 2.73 1.31
CA VAL A 21 -13.05 2.67 -0.03
C VAL A 21 -14.22 2.52 -1.00
N SER A 22 -14.29 3.39 -2.02
CA SER A 22 -15.36 3.36 -3.01
C SER A 22 -15.41 2.02 -3.74
N LEU A 23 -16.60 1.60 -4.19
CA LEU A 23 -16.77 0.34 -4.92
C LEU A 23 -15.88 0.24 -6.16
N GLU A 24 -15.67 1.37 -6.84
CA GLU A 24 -14.78 1.46 -7.99
C GLU A 24 -13.31 1.23 -7.60
N MET A 25 -12.84 1.91 -6.54
CA MET A 25 -11.45 1.77 -6.06
C MET A 25 -11.19 0.35 -5.52
N LYS A 26 -12.18 -0.24 -4.83
CA LYS A 26 -12.09 -1.63 -4.35
C LYS A 26 -12.02 -2.64 -5.50
N ARG A 27 -12.79 -2.43 -6.57
CA ARG A 27 -12.75 -3.29 -7.77
C ARG A 27 -11.41 -3.18 -8.50
N GLN A 28 -10.88 -1.96 -8.63
CA GLN A 28 -9.57 -1.73 -9.24
C GLN A 28 -8.46 -2.44 -8.46
N ASP A 29 -8.46 -2.30 -7.12
CA ASP A 29 -7.46 -2.92 -6.26
C ASP A 29 -7.50 -4.46 -6.30
N GLN A 30 -8.71 -5.04 -6.28
CA GLN A 30 -8.90 -6.49 -6.41
C GLN A 30 -8.52 -7.04 -7.80
N SER A 31 -8.57 -6.19 -8.83
CA SER A 31 -8.19 -6.59 -10.19
C SER A 31 -6.70 -6.40 -10.50
N LYS A 32 -5.94 -5.81 -9.57
CA LYS A 32 -4.52 -5.53 -9.79
C LYS A 32 -3.76 -6.86 -9.98
N PRO A 33 -2.93 -6.99 -11.04
CA PRO A 33 -2.15 -8.20 -11.25
C PRO A 33 -1.18 -8.39 -10.08
N TYR A 34 -1.36 -9.49 -9.34
CA TYR A 34 -0.57 -9.85 -8.18
C TYR A 34 -0.10 -11.29 -8.33
N ASP A 35 1.22 -11.48 -8.35
CA ASP A 35 1.83 -12.81 -8.34
C ASP A 35 2.30 -13.14 -6.92
N ALA A 36 1.60 -14.05 -6.27
CA ALA A 36 1.85 -14.41 -4.88
C ALA A 36 3.19 -15.14 -4.64
N LYS A 37 3.88 -15.59 -5.70
CA LYS A 37 5.16 -16.30 -5.57
C LYS A 37 6.36 -15.37 -5.69
N THR A 38 6.19 -14.28 -6.44
CA THR A 38 7.28 -13.33 -6.72
C THR A 38 7.13 -12.03 -5.95
N ALA A 39 5.91 -11.63 -5.57
CA ALA A 39 5.69 -10.46 -4.74
C ALA A 39 6.15 -10.72 -3.28
N CYS A 40 7.10 -9.92 -2.81
CA CYS A 40 7.65 -10.01 -1.46
C CYS A 40 7.88 -8.61 -0.88
N TRP A 41 8.06 -8.56 0.44
CA TRP A 41 8.44 -7.34 1.15
C TRP A 41 9.87 -7.50 1.66
N VAL A 42 10.72 -6.52 1.36
CA VAL A 42 12.12 -6.52 1.76
C VAL A 42 12.39 -5.32 2.67
N PRO A 43 13.28 -5.45 3.66
CA PRO A 43 13.65 -4.33 4.51
C PRO A 43 14.32 -3.23 3.68
N ASP A 44 13.90 -1.99 3.88
CA ASP A 44 14.47 -0.79 3.25
C ASP A 44 14.79 0.26 4.32
N ASP A 45 15.92 0.96 4.16
CA ASP A 45 16.41 1.91 5.16
C ASP A 45 15.54 3.18 5.25
N LYS A 46 14.86 3.55 4.17
CA LYS A 46 14.03 4.76 4.08
C LYS A 46 12.57 4.49 4.43
N GLU A 47 12.00 3.41 3.88
CA GLU A 47 10.57 3.09 4.01
C GLU A 47 10.29 2.00 5.06
N SER A 48 11.30 1.52 5.78
CA SER A 48 11.29 0.32 6.64
C SER A 48 11.07 -0.99 5.87
N PHE A 49 10.06 -1.04 4.98
CA PHE A 49 9.78 -2.16 4.10
C PHE A 49 9.34 -1.68 2.71
N ALA A 50 9.98 -2.20 1.67
CA ALA A 50 9.63 -1.92 0.28
C ALA A 50 9.00 -3.16 -0.39
N GLN A 51 8.03 -2.93 -1.28
CA GLN A 51 7.54 -3.99 -2.17
C GLN A 51 8.61 -4.33 -3.20
N ALA A 52 8.86 -5.63 -3.36
CA ALA A 52 9.83 -6.13 -4.31
C ALA A 52 9.30 -7.35 -5.07
N VAL A 53 9.82 -7.53 -6.29
CA VAL A 53 9.52 -8.69 -7.12
C VAL A 53 10.78 -9.55 -7.21
N ILE A 54 10.68 -10.82 -6.81
CA ILE A 54 11.79 -11.77 -6.89
C ILE A 54 12.12 -12.02 -8.37
N THR A 55 13.36 -11.74 -8.77
CA THR A 55 13.85 -11.94 -10.15
C THR A 55 14.73 -13.18 -10.27
N GLY A 56 15.29 -13.67 -9.16
CA GLY A 56 16.06 -14.91 -9.15
C GLY A 56 16.51 -15.34 -7.76
N THR A 57 16.86 -16.61 -7.65
CA THR A 57 17.38 -17.21 -6.42
C THR A 57 18.66 -17.99 -6.75
N LYS A 58 19.73 -17.75 -6.00
CA LYS A 58 21.01 -18.49 -6.09
C LYS A 58 21.34 -19.07 -4.72
N GLY A 59 20.97 -20.33 -4.51
CA GLY A 59 21.11 -20.98 -3.20
C GLY A 59 20.25 -20.26 -2.16
N ASP A 60 20.89 -19.74 -1.11
CA ASP A 60 20.25 -18.96 -0.06
C ASP A 60 20.12 -17.45 -0.37
N LEU A 61 20.66 -16.99 -1.51
CA LEU A 61 20.61 -15.58 -1.90
C LEU A 61 19.41 -15.32 -2.83
N VAL A 62 18.53 -14.38 -2.45
CA VAL A 62 17.35 -13.99 -3.25
C VAL A 62 17.56 -12.60 -3.81
N THR A 63 17.60 -12.47 -5.14
CA THR A 63 17.68 -11.18 -5.82
C THR A 63 16.27 -10.67 -6.08
N VAL A 64 16.02 -9.44 -5.65
CA VAL A 64 14.69 -8.81 -5.71
C VAL A 64 14.79 -7.45 -6.40
N LYS A 65 13.77 -7.12 -7.19
CA LYS A 65 13.66 -5.82 -7.83
C LYS A 65 12.67 -4.96 -7.07
N THR A 66 13.15 -3.89 -6.44
CA THR A 66 12.33 -2.88 -5.77
C THR A 66 11.99 -1.75 -6.75
N ALA A 67 11.04 -0.88 -6.39
CA ALA A 67 10.72 0.31 -7.21
C ALA A 67 11.90 1.29 -7.36
N GLU A 68 12.85 1.27 -6.41
CA GLU A 68 14.02 2.16 -6.38
C GLU A 68 15.25 1.57 -7.11
N GLY A 69 15.21 0.28 -7.45
CA GLY A 69 16.29 -0.41 -8.17
C GLY A 69 16.43 -1.90 -7.80
N ASP A 70 17.34 -2.59 -8.49
CA ASP A 70 17.68 -3.98 -8.19
C ASP A 70 18.48 -4.08 -6.88
N VAL A 71 18.01 -4.88 -5.92
CA VAL A 71 18.68 -5.15 -4.65
C VAL A 71 19.03 -6.63 -4.63
N SER A 72 20.31 -6.93 -4.41
CA SER A 72 20.90 -8.28 -4.54
C SER A 72 21.43 -8.81 -3.23
#